data_AF-A0A7V9UG83-F1
#
_entry.id   AF-A0A7V9UG83-F1
#
_cell.length_a   1.000
_cell.length_b   1.000
_cell.length_c   1.000
_cell.angle_alpha   90.00
_cell.angle_beta   90.00
_cell.angle_gamma   90.00
#
_symmetry.space_group_name_H-M   'P 1'
#
loop_
_entity.id
_entity.type
_entity.pdbx_description
1 polymer ?
#
loop_
_entity_poly.entity_id
_entity_poly.type
_entity_poly.pdbx_seq_one_letter_code
_entity_poly.pdbx_strand_id
1 'polypeptide(L)'
;MGKTENCVGESGRKGEQGQNVDDFSEEMSDEEFAEVCTEHQNKFALLKNEYSSLFEYPGIKMASQDKIFPYMKDINMDEIAVIITNQELPGLFTSGLGVCIAVMARGFSEKNGTCLGLSHFTIMKPQEVLSKIQKKLTNLGCKLESIEFYLVGGQMPYRDGPEVAGLYTLDTESEFLSLSKEFNIVGAQFN
;
A
#
# COMPACT_ATOMS: atom_id res chain seq x y z
N MET A 1 -22.35 -33.01 -18.01
CA MET A 1 -23.54 -32.15 -17.82
C MET A 1 -23.50 -31.61 -16.40
N GLY A 2 -23.58 -30.30 -16.24
CA GLY A 2 -23.60 -29.64 -14.94
C GLY A 2 -22.89 -28.29 -15.00
N LYS A 3 -23.57 -27.28 -15.55
CA LYS A 3 -23.20 -25.88 -15.35
C LYS A 3 -23.36 -25.55 -13.87
N THR A 4 -22.40 -24.85 -13.30
CA THR A 4 -22.60 -24.05 -12.08
C THR A 4 -22.07 -22.66 -12.36
N GLU A 5 -22.97 -21.79 -12.81
CA GLU A 5 -22.94 -20.37 -12.49
C GLU A 5 -23.26 -20.21 -11.01
N ASN A 6 -22.72 -19.15 -10.40
CA ASN A 6 -23.23 -18.34 -9.29
C ASN A 6 -22.04 -17.66 -8.62
N CYS A 7 -22.09 -16.45 -8.07
CA CYS A 7 -22.93 -15.27 -8.18
C CYS A 7 -22.30 -14.27 -7.18
N VAL A 8 -22.41 -12.98 -7.47
CA VAL A 8 -22.02 -11.89 -6.56
C VAL A 8 -22.78 -12.04 -5.25
N GLY A 9 -22.07 -12.10 -4.12
CA GLY A 9 -22.65 -12.18 -2.79
C GLY A 9 -22.69 -10.80 -2.12
N GLU A 10 -23.86 -10.14 -2.17
CA GLU A 10 -24.23 -9.14 -1.17
C GLU A 10 -24.27 -9.82 0.22
N SER A 11 -23.45 -9.33 1.15
CA SER A 11 -23.43 -9.83 2.52
C SER A 11 -24.53 -9.14 3.33
N GLY A 12 -25.76 -9.66 3.23
CA GLY A 12 -26.85 -9.31 4.13
C GLY A 12 -26.61 -9.87 5.54
N ARG A 13 -26.42 -9.00 6.52
CA ARG A 13 -26.38 -9.34 7.96
C ARG A 13 -27.76 -9.88 8.40
N LYS A 14 -27.79 -11.06 9.03
CA LYS A 14 -28.91 -11.50 9.90
C LYS A 14 -28.53 -11.22 11.35
N GLY A 15 -29.39 -10.49 12.04
CA GLY A 15 -29.11 -9.87 13.33
C GLY A 15 -29.17 -10.77 14.55
N GLU A 16 -28.52 -10.27 15.61
CA GLU A 16 -28.83 -10.56 17.00
C GLU A 16 -29.25 -9.24 17.66
N GLN A 17 -30.37 -9.29 18.38
CA GLN A 17 -30.99 -8.15 19.05
C GLN A 17 -30.22 -7.78 20.31
N GLY A 18 -29.97 -6.47 20.50
CA GLY A 18 -29.70 -5.94 21.83
C GLY A 18 -28.74 -4.77 21.89
N GLN A 19 -29.17 -3.59 21.38
CA GLN A 19 -28.99 -2.26 21.96
C GLN A 19 -29.30 -1.22 20.88
N ASN A 20 -30.30 -0.37 21.10
CA ASN A 20 -30.51 0.85 20.33
C ASN A 20 -29.30 1.76 20.58
N VAL A 21 -28.38 1.76 19.64
CA VAL A 21 -27.51 2.89 19.39
C VAL A 21 -27.98 3.40 18.05
N ASP A 22 -28.69 4.53 18.04
CA ASP A 22 -28.90 5.31 16.82
C ASP A 22 -27.51 5.81 16.38
N ASP A 23 -26.75 4.93 15.75
CA ASP A 23 -25.45 5.21 15.15
C ASP A 23 -25.74 5.83 13.77
N PHE A 24 -26.21 7.08 13.80
CA PHE A 24 -26.22 7.93 12.61
C PHE A 24 -24.76 8.29 12.29
N SER A 25 -24.01 7.36 11.70
CA SER A 25 -22.93 7.76 10.82
C SER A 25 -23.62 8.43 9.64
N GLU A 26 -23.71 9.76 9.64
CA GLU A 26 -24.15 10.51 8.46
C GLU A 26 -23.20 10.15 7.31
N GLU A 27 -23.66 9.27 6.42
CA GLU A 27 -22.93 8.94 5.21
C GLU A 27 -22.77 10.23 4.40
N MET A 28 -21.53 10.54 4.04
CA MET A 28 -21.19 11.70 3.22
C MET A 28 -21.99 11.65 1.92
N SER A 29 -22.62 12.78 1.56
CA SER A 29 -23.35 12.87 0.30
C SER A 29 -22.41 12.73 -0.90
N ASP A 30 -22.94 12.36 -2.06
CA ASP A 30 -22.15 12.25 -3.29
C ASP A 30 -21.47 13.58 -3.66
N GLU A 31 -22.12 14.71 -3.38
CA GLU A 31 -21.61 16.05 -3.68
C GLU A 31 -20.44 16.41 -2.75
N GLU A 32 -20.59 16.19 -1.44
CA GLU A 32 -19.52 16.38 -0.46
C GLU A 32 -18.31 15.48 -0.76
N PHE A 33 -18.55 14.22 -1.13
CA PHE A 33 -17.46 13.30 -1.48
C PHE A 33 -16.70 13.72 -2.74
N ALA A 34 -17.42 14.26 -3.75
CA ALA A 34 -16.80 14.80 -4.95
C ALA A 34 -15.92 16.02 -4.66
N GLU A 35 -16.35 16.90 -3.74
CA GLU A 35 -15.54 18.05 -3.31
C GLU A 35 -14.26 17.60 -2.60
N VAL A 36 -14.35 16.64 -1.67
CA VAL A 36 -13.19 16.04 -0.99
C VAL A 36 -12.21 15.42 -1.99
N CYS A 37 -12.72 14.66 -2.98
CA CYS A 37 -11.90 14.07 -4.03
C CYS A 37 -11.15 15.15 -4.83
N THR A 38 -11.82 16.25 -5.16
CA THR A 38 -11.23 17.36 -5.92
C THR A 38 -10.14 18.07 -5.12
N GLU A 39 -10.39 18.35 -3.84
CA GLU A 39 -9.38 18.95 -2.96
C GLU A 39 -8.16 18.03 -2.80
N HIS A 40 -8.39 16.74 -2.60
CA HIS A 40 -7.35 15.73 -2.46
C HIS A 40 -6.46 15.68 -3.72
N GLN A 41 -7.07 15.62 -4.90
CA GLN A 41 -6.36 15.64 -6.18
C GLN A 41 -5.50 16.89 -6.36
N ASN A 42 -6.01 18.06 -5.97
CA ASN A 42 -5.27 19.32 -6.06
C ASN A 42 -4.04 19.33 -5.14
N LYS A 43 -4.20 18.90 -3.88
CA LYS A 43 -3.07 18.81 -2.94
C LYS A 43 -2.04 17.77 -3.40
N PHE A 44 -2.51 16.64 -3.89
CA PHE A 44 -1.64 15.59 -4.39
C PHE A 44 -0.85 16.03 -5.64
N ALA A 45 -1.43 16.86 -6.52
CA ALA A 45 -0.71 17.47 -7.62
C ALA A 45 0.45 18.36 -7.15
N LEU A 46 0.30 19.06 -6.02
CA LEU A 46 1.39 19.83 -5.41
C LEU A 46 2.51 18.91 -4.89
N LEU A 47 2.16 17.82 -4.20
CA LEU A 47 3.14 16.82 -3.75
C LEU A 47 3.89 16.18 -4.92
N LYS A 48 3.20 15.84 -6.01
CA LYS A 48 3.83 15.33 -7.24
C LYS A 48 4.85 16.31 -7.83
N ASN A 49 4.58 17.61 -7.76
CA ASN A 49 5.54 18.62 -8.22
C ASN A 49 6.74 18.75 -7.27
N GLU A 50 6.50 18.73 -5.96
CA GLU A 50 7.56 18.85 -4.93
C GLU A 50 8.52 17.65 -4.95
N TYR A 51 7.98 16.44 -5.13
CA TYR A 51 8.71 15.16 -5.10
C TYR A 51 8.83 14.51 -6.48
N SER A 52 8.83 15.32 -7.55
CA SER A 52 8.75 14.86 -8.95
C SER A 52 9.76 13.76 -9.31
N SER A 53 10.99 13.85 -8.81
CA SER A 53 12.04 12.86 -9.06
C SER A 53 11.69 11.44 -8.58
N LEU A 54 10.84 11.30 -7.56
CA LEU A 54 10.37 10.00 -7.08
C LEU A 54 9.30 9.41 -8.01
N PHE A 55 8.48 10.26 -8.63
CA PHE A 55 7.41 9.83 -9.54
C PHE A 55 7.91 9.50 -10.95
N GLU A 56 9.11 9.97 -11.32
CA GLU A 56 9.73 9.70 -12.62
C GLU A 56 10.50 8.37 -12.66
N TYR A 57 10.49 7.58 -11.58
CA TYR A 57 11.28 6.35 -11.48
C TYR A 57 10.78 5.27 -12.46
N PRO A 58 11.61 4.84 -13.44
CA PRO A 58 11.15 3.95 -14.52
C PRO A 58 11.06 2.47 -14.13
N GLY A 59 11.53 2.11 -12.92
CA GLY A 59 11.56 0.72 -12.46
C GLY A 59 10.24 0.24 -11.84
N ILE A 60 9.31 1.14 -11.51
CA ILE A 60 7.93 0.76 -11.17
C ILE A 60 7.16 0.62 -12.48
N LYS A 61 6.54 -0.54 -12.69
CA LYS A 61 5.81 -0.85 -13.91
C LYS A 61 4.47 -1.46 -13.55
N MET A 62 3.43 -1.06 -14.27
CA MET A 62 2.13 -1.71 -14.18
C MET A 62 2.24 -3.16 -14.64
N ALA A 63 1.83 -4.09 -13.78
CA ALA A 63 1.64 -5.48 -14.15
C ALA A 63 0.30 -5.66 -14.87
N SER A 64 0.23 -6.63 -15.78
CA SER A 64 -1.05 -7.06 -16.37
C SER A 64 -1.92 -7.69 -15.28
N GLN A 65 -3.20 -7.31 -15.22
CA GLN A 65 -4.17 -7.81 -14.24
C GLN A 65 -4.37 -9.34 -14.31
N ASP A 66 -4.19 -9.94 -15.48
CA ASP A 66 -4.39 -11.38 -15.70
C ASP A 66 -3.18 -12.23 -15.30
N LYS A 67 -2.12 -11.60 -14.78
CA LYS A 67 -0.87 -12.28 -14.49
C LYS A 67 -0.95 -13.02 -13.16
N ILE A 68 -0.92 -14.34 -13.22
CA ILE A 68 -0.77 -15.19 -12.05
C ILE A 68 0.71 -15.26 -11.67
N PHE A 69 1.03 -15.10 -10.39
CA PHE A 69 2.39 -15.19 -9.85
C PHE A 69 2.53 -16.45 -8.97
N PRO A 70 2.48 -17.67 -9.54
CA PRO A 70 2.33 -18.92 -8.78
C PRO A 70 3.53 -19.25 -7.87
N TYR A 71 4.67 -18.61 -8.08
CA TYR A 71 5.90 -18.81 -7.31
C TYR A 71 6.25 -17.61 -6.43
N MET A 72 5.44 -16.56 -6.42
CA MET A 72 5.67 -15.43 -5.51
C MET A 72 4.83 -15.61 -4.25
N LYS A 73 5.34 -15.10 -3.12
CA LYS A 73 4.58 -15.10 -1.87
C LYS A 73 3.59 -13.93 -1.89
N ASP A 74 2.31 -14.24 -1.68
CA ASP A 74 1.26 -13.24 -1.45
C ASP A 74 1.37 -12.68 -0.04
N ILE A 75 1.28 -11.36 0.07
CA ILE A 75 1.40 -10.59 1.31
C ILE A 75 0.06 -9.97 1.62
N ASN A 76 -0.55 -10.44 2.71
CA ASN A 76 -1.84 -9.95 3.17
C ASN A 76 -1.74 -8.52 3.73
N MET A 77 -2.90 -7.89 3.87
CA MET A 77 -3.03 -6.61 4.55
C MET A 77 -2.41 -6.67 5.96
N ASP A 78 -1.66 -5.62 6.30
CA ASP A 78 -0.89 -5.43 7.53
C ASP A 78 0.22 -6.48 7.80
N GLU A 79 0.56 -7.29 6.79
CA GLU A 79 1.71 -8.21 6.84
C GLU A 79 2.99 -7.55 6.32
N ILE A 80 4.12 -7.82 6.98
CA ILE A 80 5.46 -7.46 6.50
C ILE A 80 6.30 -8.73 6.28
N ALA A 81 6.69 -8.96 5.03
CA ALA A 81 7.58 -10.05 4.67
C ALA A 81 8.90 -9.53 4.09
N VAL A 82 9.97 -10.28 4.34
CA VAL A 82 11.25 -10.14 3.66
C VAL A 82 11.72 -11.52 3.20
N ILE A 83 12.37 -11.58 2.04
CA ILE A 83 12.91 -12.81 1.47
C ILE A 83 14.29 -12.56 0.85
N ILE A 84 15.05 -13.64 0.66
CA ILE A 84 16.25 -13.66 -0.19
C ILE A 84 15.86 -14.34 -1.50
N THR A 85 16.18 -13.75 -2.65
CA THR A 85 15.68 -14.21 -3.96
C THR A 85 16.35 -15.48 -4.49
N ASN A 86 17.29 -16.08 -3.74
CA ASN A 86 18.03 -17.28 -4.14
C ASN A 86 17.49 -18.59 -3.55
N GLN A 87 16.35 -18.57 -2.84
CA GLN A 87 15.85 -19.70 -2.03
C GLN A 87 14.40 -20.11 -2.39
N GLU A 88 14.12 -20.49 -3.63
CA GLU A 88 12.81 -21.05 -4.06
C GLU A 88 11.66 -20.02 -4.24
N LEU A 89 11.73 -18.86 -3.59
CA LEU A 89 10.77 -17.75 -3.77
C LEU A 89 11.37 -16.63 -4.64
N PRO A 90 11.01 -16.54 -5.94
CA PRO A 90 11.49 -15.48 -6.83
C PRO A 90 11.00 -14.07 -6.47
N GLY A 91 9.97 -13.92 -5.63
CA GLY A 91 9.41 -12.59 -5.35
C GLY A 91 8.29 -12.57 -4.32
N LEU A 92 7.86 -11.35 -4.02
CA LEU A 92 6.72 -11.02 -3.18
C LEU A 92 5.70 -10.30 -4.04
N PHE A 93 4.41 -10.50 -3.78
CA PHE A 93 3.35 -9.70 -4.37
C PHE A 93 2.26 -9.42 -3.35
N THR A 94 1.42 -8.45 -3.66
CA THR A 94 0.20 -8.16 -2.93
C THR A 94 -0.84 -7.65 -3.92
N SER A 95 -2.12 -7.75 -3.57
CA SER A 95 -3.23 -7.34 -4.44
C SER A 95 -4.29 -6.60 -3.63
N GLY A 96 -5.21 -5.94 -4.35
CA GLY A 96 -6.35 -5.27 -3.70
C GLY A 96 -5.97 -4.06 -2.85
N LEU A 97 -5.00 -3.25 -3.28
CA LEU A 97 -4.55 -2.09 -2.51
C LEU A 97 -5.69 -1.10 -2.23
N GLY A 98 -6.56 -0.79 -3.19
CA GLY A 98 -7.61 0.21 -2.97
C GLY A 98 -7.01 1.53 -2.45
N VAL A 99 -7.32 1.89 -1.21
CA VAL A 99 -6.76 3.07 -0.51
C VAL A 99 -5.43 2.81 0.21
N CYS A 100 -5.00 1.55 0.29
CA CYS A 100 -3.79 1.11 0.98
C CYS A 100 -2.53 1.40 0.17
N ILE A 101 -1.38 1.42 0.84
CA ILE A 101 -0.06 1.61 0.21
C ILE A 101 0.75 0.33 0.35
N ALA A 102 1.28 -0.16 -0.78
CA ALA A 102 2.34 -1.14 -0.82
C ALA A 102 3.69 -0.45 -0.61
N VAL A 103 4.41 -0.85 0.44
CA VAL A 103 5.79 -0.44 0.69
C VAL A 103 6.72 -1.58 0.30
N MET A 104 7.43 -1.41 -0.79
CA MET A 104 8.41 -2.36 -1.30
C MET A 104 9.82 -1.91 -0.91
N ALA A 105 10.71 -2.88 -0.72
CA ALA A 105 12.12 -2.59 -0.53
C ALA A 105 13.00 -3.61 -1.27
N ARG A 106 14.15 -3.15 -1.72
CA ARG A 106 15.20 -3.98 -2.30
C ARG A 106 16.50 -3.67 -1.58
N GLY A 107 17.19 -4.71 -1.11
CA GLY A 107 18.50 -4.59 -0.48
C GLY A 107 19.49 -5.60 -1.05
N PHE A 108 20.77 -5.38 -0.80
CA PHE A 108 21.84 -6.28 -1.21
C PHE A 108 22.67 -6.77 -0.02
N SER A 109 22.89 -8.08 0.02
CA SER A 109 23.79 -8.76 0.95
C SER A 109 24.92 -9.41 0.17
N GLU A 110 26.17 -9.24 0.61
CA GLU A 110 27.33 -9.91 -0.03
C GLU A 110 27.24 -11.43 0.04
N LYS A 111 26.68 -11.95 1.14
CA LYS A 111 26.53 -13.39 1.37
C LYS A 111 25.32 -13.97 0.65
N ASN A 112 24.20 -13.25 0.69
CA ASN A 112 22.89 -13.79 0.32
C ASN A 112 22.40 -13.27 -1.05
N GLY A 113 23.06 -12.27 -1.64
CA GLY A 113 22.60 -11.61 -2.86
C GLY A 113 21.45 -10.64 -2.60
N THR A 114 20.49 -10.57 -3.51
CA THR A 114 19.35 -9.65 -3.41
C THR A 114 18.33 -10.13 -2.38
N CYS A 115 17.89 -9.20 -1.55
CA CYS A 115 16.77 -9.38 -0.64
C CYS A 115 15.64 -8.43 -1.00
N LEU A 116 14.41 -8.88 -0.83
CA LEU A 116 13.20 -8.11 -1.10
C LEU A 116 12.39 -7.97 0.18
N GLY A 117 11.74 -6.83 0.35
CA GLY A 117 10.75 -6.58 1.38
C GLY A 117 9.44 -6.09 0.76
N LEU A 118 8.32 -6.49 1.33
CA LEU A 118 7.01 -6.01 0.95
C LEU A 118 6.10 -5.91 2.19
N SER A 119 5.36 -4.81 2.25
CA SER A 119 4.26 -4.58 3.18
C SER A 119 3.04 -4.10 2.41
N HIS A 120 1.87 -4.67 2.67
CA HIS A 120 0.57 -4.11 2.25
C HIS A 120 -0.02 -3.44 3.47
N PHE A 121 -0.21 -2.12 3.43
CA PHE A 121 -0.36 -1.36 4.66
C PHE A 121 -1.46 -0.27 4.60
N THR A 122 -2.23 -0.12 5.69
CA THR A 122 -3.42 0.75 5.82
C THR A 122 -3.28 1.97 6.77
N ILE A 123 -3.01 1.79 8.08
CA ILE A 123 -3.13 2.86 9.14
C ILE A 123 -1.90 3.15 10.08
N MET A 124 -0.87 2.30 10.19
CA MET A 124 0.47 2.57 10.74
C MET A 124 1.21 3.80 10.20
N LYS A 125 2.08 4.35 11.05
CA LYS A 125 2.98 5.46 10.70
C LYS A 125 4.04 5.03 9.67
N PRO A 126 4.22 5.78 8.57
CA PRO A 126 5.25 5.56 7.55
C PRO A 126 6.63 5.19 8.10
N GLN A 127 7.15 5.97 9.06
CA GLN A 127 8.47 5.74 9.64
C GLN A 127 8.59 4.36 10.31
N GLU A 128 7.53 3.88 10.97
CA GLU A 128 7.54 2.56 11.60
C GLU A 128 7.59 1.44 10.57
N VAL A 129 6.84 1.57 9.47
CA VAL A 129 6.80 0.56 8.39
C VAL A 129 8.17 0.46 7.73
N LEU A 130 8.74 1.60 7.33
CA LEU A 130 10.08 1.67 6.72
C LEU A 130 11.15 1.09 7.66
N SER A 131 11.12 1.48 8.94
CA SER A 131 12.06 0.98 9.95
C SER A 131 11.94 -0.53 10.18
N LYS A 132 10.72 -1.08 10.20
CA LYS A 132 10.47 -2.52 10.37
C LYS A 132 11.01 -3.32 9.18
N ILE A 133 10.77 -2.87 7.95
CA ILE A 133 11.29 -3.51 6.74
C ILE A 133 12.83 -3.41 6.71
N GLN A 134 13.37 -2.22 6.95
CA GLN A 134 14.82 -1.99 7.00
C GLN A 134 15.50 -2.91 8.01
N LYS A 135 14.98 -2.97 9.24
CA LYS A 135 15.50 -3.86 10.29
C LYS A 135 15.45 -5.34 9.89
N LYS A 136 14.37 -5.77 9.23
CA LYS A 136 14.25 -7.15 8.74
C LYS A 136 15.26 -7.44 7.63
N LEU A 137 15.50 -6.52 6.69
CA LEU A 137 16.50 -6.67 5.63
C LEU A 137 17.93 -6.66 6.18
N THR A 138 18.25 -5.77 7.12
CA THR A 138 19.58 -5.76 7.75
C THR A 138 19.84 -7.02 8.57
N ASN A 139 18.81 -7.57 9.23
CA ASN A 139 18.91 -8.89 9.89
C ASN A 139 19.18 -10.04 8.91
N LEU A 140 18.77 -9.91 7.63
CA LEU A 140 19.15 -10.84 6.55
C LEU A 140 20.56 -10.58 6.00
N GLY A 141 21.29 -9.60 6.57
CA GLY A 141 22.64 -9.25 6.18
C GLY A 141 22.72 -8.26 5.02
N CYS A 142 21.64 -7.53 4.71
CA CYS A 142 21.73 -6.41 3.78
C CYS A 142 22.50 -5.24 4.40
N LYS A 143 23.30 -4.56 3.60
CA LYS A 143 23.93 -3.31 4.02
C LYS A 143 22.88 -2.19 4.00
N LEU A 144 22.90 -1.33 5.02
CA LEU A 144 21.88 -0.31 5.22
C LEU A 144 21.80 0.64 4.00
N GLU A 145 22.94 1.07 3.50
CA GLU A 145 23.09 1.97 2.34
C GLU A 145 22.66 1.35 1.00
N SER A 146 22.47 0.03 0.95
CA SER A 146 22.00 -0.67 -0.25
C SER A 146 20.48 -0.82 -0.31
N ILE A 147 19.78 -0.45 0.77
CA ILE A 147 18.33 -0.61 0.86
C ILE A 147 17.68 0.58 0.14
N GLU A 148 16.87 0.27 -0.86
CA GLU A 148 16.05 1.21 -1.62
C GLU A 148 14.58 0.88 -1.36
N PHE A 149 13.75 1.91 -1.20
CA PHE A 149 12.31 1.76 -1.00
C PHE A 149 11.51 2.28 -2.20
N TYR A 150 10.35 1.65 -2.41
CA TYR A 150 9.39 2.01 -3.45
C TYR A 150 7.97 1.98 -2.89
N LEU A 151 7.14 2.94 -3.32
CA LEU A 151 5.78 3.12 -2.81
C LEU A 151 4.77 2.98 -3.95
N VAL A 152 3.72 2.18 -3.77
CA VAL A 152 2.64 2.03 -4.77
C VAL A 152 1.28 1.96 -4.09
N GLY A 153 0.24 2.60 -4.63
CA GLY A 153 -1.14 2.52 -4.10
C GLY A 153 -1.72 3.87 -3.67
N GLY A 154 -2.58 3.93 -2.67
CA GLY A 154 -3.12 5.20 -2.14
C GLY A 154 -3.97 6.00 -3.12
N GLN A 155 -3.84 7.33 -3.04
CA GLN A 155 -4.38 8.44 -3.84
C GLN A 155 -5.92 8.58 -3.93
N MET A 156 -6.70 7.56 -3.57
CA MET A 156 -8.16 7.69 -3.51
C MET A 156 -8.65 7.84 -2.06
N PRO A 157 -9.48 8.86 -1.76
CA PRO A 157 -10.13 8.97 -0.46
C PRO A 157 -11.16 7.85 -0.26
N TYR A 158 -11.25 7.32 0.96
CA TYR A 158 -12.25 6.31 1.32
C TYR A 158 -13.62 6.98 1.55
N ARG A 159 -14.73 6.32 1.17
CA ARG A 159 -16.08 6.90 1.22
C ARG A 159 -16.80 6.66 2.56
N ASP A 160 -16.54 5.53 3.22
CA ASP A 160 -17.31 5.17 4.42
C ASP A 160 -16.67 5.76 5.68
N GLY A 161 -17.24 6.88 6.12
CA GLY A 161 -17.08 7.42 7.48
C GLY A 161 -16.19 8.67 7.56
N PRO A 162 -16.64 9.80 8.14
CA PRO A 162 -15.88 11.05 8.25
C PRO A 162 -14.61 10.95 9.12
N GLU A 163 -14.45 9.89 9.93
CA GLU A 163 -13.21 9.58 10.66
C GLU A 163 -12.22 8.71 9.87
N VAL A 164 -12.53 8.35 8.62
CA VAL A 164 -11.68 7.50 7.74
C VAL A 164 -11.63 8.06 6.31
N ALA A 165 -12.62 8.87 5.94
CA ALA A 165 -12.78 9.50 4.65
C ALA A 165 -11.87 10.73 4.50
N GLY A 166 -11.08 10.75 3.43
CA GLY A 166 -10.39 11.95 2.94
C GLY A 166 -9.06 12.35 3.61
N LEU A 167 -8.83 11.99 4.88
CA LEU A 167 -7.70 12.55 5.66
C LEU A 167 -6.46 11.65 5.77
N TYR A 168 -6.59 10.34 5.67
CA TYR A 168 -5.47 9.44 6.04
C TYR A 168 -4.50 9.14 4.89
N THR A 169 -4.94 9.13 3.63
CA THR A 169 -4.04 8.78 2.52
C THR A 169 -3.07 9.91 2.21
N LEU A 170 -3.53 11.17 2.13
CA LEU A 170 -2.66 12.29 1.75
C LEU A 170 -1.58 12.58 2.79
N ASP A 171 -1.94 12.59 4.07
CA ASP A 171 -0.99 12.85 5.15
C ASP A 171 0.04 11.73 5.24
N THR A 172 -0.40 10.48 5.07
CA THR A 172 0.49 9.31 5.03
C THR A 172 1.42 9.35 3.81
N GLU A 173 0.90 9.68 2.63
CA GLU A 173 1.69 9.84 1.39
C GLU A 173 2.71 10.97 1.53
N SER A 174 2.29 12.12 2.03
CA SER A 174 3.15 13.27 2.29
C SER A 174 4.25 12.92 3.28
N GLU A 175 3.92 12.24 4.38
CA GLU A 175 4.90 11.78 5.36
C GLU A 175 5.89 10.79 4.73
N PHE A 176 5.42 9.79 3.97
CA PHE A 176 6.30 8.88 3.22
C PHE A 176 7.26 9.64 2.31
N LEU A 177 6.76 10.59 1.50
CA LEU A 177 7.57 11.37 0.58
C LEU A 177 8.62 12.21 1.32
N SER A 178 8.25 12.81 2.46
CA SER A 178 9.16 13.59 3.30
C SER A 178 10.33 12.77 3.87
N LEU A 179 10.11 11.46 4.09
CA LEU A 179 11.09 10.50 4.59
C LEU A 179 12.03 9.96 3.50
N SER A 180 11.88 10.41 2.24
CA SER A 180 12.62 9.88 1.09
C SER A 180 14.13 9.90 1.24
N LYS A 181 14.69 10.97 1.81
CA LYS A 181 16.13 11.09 2.04
C LYS A 181 16.62 10.24 3.21
N GLU A 182 15.81 10.08 4.26
CA GLU A 182 16.19 9.31 5.45
C GLU A 182 16.23 7.81 5.17
N PHE A 183 15.26 7.31 4.39
CA PHE A 183 15.12 5.89 4.09
C PHE A 183 15.54 5.49 2.69
N ASN A 184 16.05 6.41 1.87
CA ASN A 184 16.39 6.13 0.47
C ASN A 184 15.19 5.58 -0.33
N ILE A 185 14.09 6.33 -0.29
CA ILE A 185 12.93 6.07 -1.16
C ILE A 185 13.28 6.61 -2.53
N VAL A 186 13.27 5.72 -3.53
CA VAL A 186 13.76 6.04 -4.88
C VAL A 186 12.64 6.11 -5.92
N GLY A 187 11.44 5.61 -5.59
CA GLY A 187 10.31 5.59 -6.51
C GLY A 187 8.96 5.59 -5.80
N ALA A 188 8.01 6.34 -6.34
CA ALA A 188 6.63 6.35 -5.87
C ALA A 188 5.66 6.34 -7.07
N GLN A 189 4.60 5.56 -6.97
CA GLN A 189 3.47 5.57 -7.91
C GLN A 189 2.17 5.42 -7.13
N PHE A 190 1.56 6.55 -6.79
CA PHE A 190 0.21 6.54 -6.22
C PHE A 190 -0.85 6.58 -7.34
N ASN A 191 -2.04 6.01 -7.09
CA ASN A 191 -3.07 5.70 -8.10
C ASN A 191 -4.38 6.47 -7.98
#